data_AF-A0A7C1US37-F1
#
_entry.id   AF-A0A7C1US37-F1
#
_cell.length_a   1.000
_cell.length_b   1.000
_cell.length_c   1.000
_cell.angle_alpha   90.00
_cell.angle_beta   90.00
_cell.angle_gamma   90.00
#
_symmetry.space_group_name_H-M   'P 1'
#
loop_
_entity.id
_entity.type
_entity.pdbx_description
1 polymer ?
#
loop_
_entity_poly.entity_id
_entity_poly.type
_entity_poly.pdbx_seq_one_letter_code
_entity_poly.pdbx_strand_id
1 'polypeptide(L)' 'WRLICSSDKNFELWHFPLETVSHSEEGLEKVHQGSCFLMQWPMEMNESDVLEINIVIEVERYA' A
#
# COMPACT_ATOMS: atom_id res chain seq x y z
N TRP A 1 -5.34 -12.02 -7.29
CA TRP A 1 -5.11 -10.78 -8.05
C TRP A 1 -3.65 -10.39 -7.90
N ARG A 2 -3.04 -9.88 -8.95
CA ARG A 2 -1.69 -9.31 -8.91
C ARG A 2 -1.84 -7.79 -9.00
N LEU A 3 -1.19 -7.09 -8.08
CA LEU A 3 -1.09 -5.64 -8.09
C LEU A 3 0.30 -5.26 -8.64
N ILE A 4 0.34 -4.36 -9.62
CA ILE A 4 1.59 -3.81 -10.14
C ILE A 4 1.53 -2.30 -9.90
N CYS A 5 2.47 -1.79 -9.10
CA CYS A 5 2.63 -0.37 -8.83
C CYS A 5 3.87 0.12 -9.57
N SER A 6 3.74 1.20 -10.33
CA SER A 6 4.85 1.81 -11.05
C SER A 6 4.80 3.32 -10.91
N SER A 7 5.97 3.94 -10.99
CA SER A 7 6.11 5.38 -10.93
C SER A 7 7.29 5.83 -11.77
N ASP A 8 7.23 7.08 -12.25
CA ASP A 8 8.34 7.75 -12.92
C ASP A 8 9.48 8.14 -11.97
N LYS A 9 9.30 7.98 -10.65
CA LYS A 9 10.33 8.20 -9.63
C LYS A 9 10.46 7.00 -8.71
N ASN A 10 11.66 6.78 -8.18
CA ASN A 10 11.93 5.72 -7.21
C ASN A 10 11.10 5.93 -5.93
N PHE A 11 10.46 4.85 -5.47
CA PHE A 11 9.67 4.83 -4.25
C PHE A 11 10.01 3.59 -3.42
N GLU A 12 9.79 3.70 -2.12
CA GLU A 12 9.67 2.56 -1.22
C GLU A 12 8.21 2.12 -1.16
N LEU A 13 7.98 0.81 -1.13
CA LEU A 13 6.65 0.25 -0.94
C LEU A 13 6.55 -0.32 0.46
N TRP A 14 5.82 0.36 1.33
CA TRP A 14 5.46 -0.19 2.63
C TRP A 14 4.17 -0.98 2.49
N HIS A 15 4.08 -2.11 3.19
CA HIS A 15 2.88 -2.92 3.21
C HIS A 15 2.62 -3.49 4.58
N PHE A 16 1.35 -3.64 4.94
CA PHE A 16 0.93 -4.29 6.17
C PHE A 16 -0.46 -4.94 5.99
N PRO A 17 -0.75 -6.02 6.73
CA PRO A 17 -2.09 -6.60 6.73
C PRO A 17 -3.04 -5.70 7.53
N LEU A 18 -4.21 -5.42 6.98
CA LEU A 18 -5.33 -4.88 7.74
C LEU A 18 -5.95 -6.03 8.52
N GLU A 19 -5.79 -6.02 9.83
CA GLU A 19 -6.30 -7.06 10.72
C GLU A 19 -7.32 -6.47 11.70
N THR A 20 -8.37 -7.23 11.97
CA THR A 20 -9.34 -6.93 13.03
C THR A 20 -9.28 -7.99 14.10
N VAL A 21 -9.48 -7.61 15.36
CA VAL A 21 -9.70 -8.57 16.43
C VAL A 21 -11.19 -8.89 16.49
N SER A 22 -11.54 -10.16 16.34
CA SER A 22 -12.91 -10.68 16.45
C SER A 22 -13.02 -11.62 17.63
N HIS A 23 -14.21 -11.72 18.22
CA HIS A 23 -14.50 -12.67 19.29
C HIS A 23 -15.32 -13.83 18.73
N SER A 24 -14.79 -15.05 18.83
CA SER A 24 -15.43 -16.30 18.45
C SER A 24 -15.74 -17.15 19.69
N GLU A 25 -16.37 -18.32 19.51
CA GLU A 25 -16.59 -19.28 20.58
C GLU A 25 -15.27 -19.87 21.13
N GLU A 26 -14.18 -19.80 20.35
CA GLU A 26 -12.84 -20.29 20.72
C GLU A 26 -11.93 -19.18 21.29
N GLY A 27 -12.42 -17.94 21.37
CA GLY A 27 -11.74 -16.80 21.99
C GLY A 27 -11.50 -15.63 21.05
N LEU A 28 -10.42 -14.88 21.27
CA LEU A 28 -10.04 -13.75 20.42
C LEU A 28 -9.19 -14.20 19.24
N GLU A 29 -9.62 -13.82 18.05
CA GLU A 29 -8.95 -14.15 16.80
C GLU A 29 -8.54 -12.86 16.06
N LYS A 30 -7.37 -12.88 15.42
CA LYS A 30 -7.02 -11.87 14.41
C LYS A 30 -7.54 -12.32 13.05
N VAL A 31 -8.38 -11.51 12.45
CA VAL A 31 -8.97 -11.77 11.14
C VAL A 31 -8.35 -10.80 10.14
N HIS A 32 -7.74 -11.36 9.09
CA HIS A 32 -7.24 -10.59 7.96
C HIS A 32 -8.41 -10.03 7.13
N GLN A 33 -8.47 -8.71 6.98
CA GLN A 33 -9.51 -8.00 6.22
C GLN A 33 -9.00 -7.47 4.87
N GLY A 34 -7.70 -7.50 4.66
CA GLY A 34 -7.08 -7.06 3.42
C GLY A 34 -5.62 -6.65 3.63
N SER A 35 -5.03 -6.10 2.57
CA SER A 35 -3.65 -5.61 2.60
C SER A 35 -3.62 -4.13 2.26
N CYS A 36 -2.84 -3.37 3.02
CA CYS A 36 -2.58 -1.96 2.77
C CYS A 36 -1.22 -1.81 2.11
N PHE A 37 -1.14 -0.93 1.12
CA PHE A 37 0.08 -0.60 0.39
C PHE A 37 0.25 0.92 0.39
N LEU A 38 1.45 1.40 0.75
CA LEU A 38 1.81 2.81 0.75
C LEU A 38 3.08 2.99 -0.09
N MET A 39 2.97 3.77 -1.16
CA MET A 39 4.12 4.21 -1.96
C MET A 39 4.68 5.47 -1.32
N GLN A 40 5.96 5.45 -0.96
CA GLN A 40 6.66 6.54 -0.31
C GLN A 40 7.84 7.01 -1.17
N TRP A 41 7.89 8.31 -1.46
CA TRP A 41 9.03 8.93 -2.13
C TRP A 41 9.87 9.69 -1.10
N PRO A 42 11.17 9.36 -0.92
CA PRO A 42 12.05 10.19 -0.13
C PRO A 42 12.26 11.52 -0.87
N MET A 43 11.99 12.63 -0.20
CA MET A 43 12.04 13.95 -0.83
C MET A 43 12.48 15.01 0.17
N GLU A 44 13.37 15.89 -0.28
CA GLU A 44 13.71 17.15 0.36
C GLU A 44 13.15 18.26 -0.53
N MET A 45 12.35 19.15 0.06
CA MET A 45 11.71 20.27 -0.66
C MET A 45 12.00 21.58 0.05
N ASN A 46 12.10 22.65 -0.74
CA ASN A 46 12.15 24.04 -0.29
C ASN A 46 10.83 24.76 -0.55
N GLU A 47 10.74 26.01 -0.10
CA GLU A 47 9.63 26.89 -0.44
C GLU A 47 9.52 27.05 -1.97
N SER A 48 8.31 26.84 -2.49
CA SER A 48 7.97 26.89 -3.93
C SER A 48 8.39 25.69 -4.79
N ASP A 49 9.01 24.65 -4.22
CA ASP A 49 9.24 23.42 -4.98
C ASP A 49 7.90 22.76 -5.34
N VAL A 50 7.80 22.30 -6.58
CA VAL A 50 6.65 21.53 -7.07
C VAL A 50 7.14 20.13 -7.41
N LEU A 51 6.56 19.14 -6.74
CA LEU A 51 6.80 17.74 -7.04
C LEU A 51 5.60 17.18 -7.80
N GLU A 52 5.85 16.75 -9.03
CA GLU A 52 4.90 15.97 -9.83
C GLU A 52 5.40 14.54 -9.90
N ILE A 53 4.51 13.58 -9.61
CA ILE A 53 4.79 12.15 -9.64
C ILE A 53 3.70 11.49 -10.46
N ASN A 54 4.10 10.74 -11.47
CA ASN A 54 3.19 9.88 -12.21
C ASN A 54 3.15 8.52 -11.53
N ILE A 55 1.94 8.04 -11.23
CA ILE A 55 1.69 6.76 -10.58
C ILE A 55 0.77 5.95 -11.48
N VAL A 56 1.15 4.70 -11.72
CA VAL A 56 0.32 3.71 -12.43
C VAL A 56 0.09 2.54 -11.50
N ILE A 57 -1.18 2.17 -11.33
CA ILE A 57 -1.61 1.03 -10.52
C ILE A 57 -2.43 0.13 -11.43
N GLU A 58 -1.95 -1.09 -11.63
CA GLU A 58 -2.60 -2.10 -12.46
C GLU A 58 -3.04 -3.28 -11.59
N VAL A 59 -4.24 -3.76 -11.85
CA VAL A 59 -4.81 -4.93 -11.17
C VAL A 59 -5.07 -6.01 -12.21
N GLU A 60 -4.29 -7.07 -12.14
CA GLU A 60 -4.45 -8.24 -13.00
C GLU A 60 -5.14 -9.37 -12.24
N ARG A 61 -6.07 -10.05 -12.92
CA ARG A 61 -6.64 -11.29 -12.39
C ARG A 61 -5.59 -12.39 -12.51
N TYR A 62 -5.29 -13.05 -11.40
CA TYR A 62 -4.43 -14.22 -11.42
C TYR A 62 -5.24 -15.37 -12.05
N ALA A 63 -4.73 -15.95 -13.12
CA ALA A 63 -5.36 -17.07 -13.83
C ALA A 63 -5.41 -18.33 -12.95
#